data_AF-A5Z5B3-F1
#
_entry.id   AF-A5Z5B3-F1
#
_cell.length_a   1.000
_cell.length_b   1.000
_cell.length_c   1.000
_cell.angle_alpha   90.00
_cell.angle_beta   90.00
_cell.angle_gamma   90.00
#
_symmetry.space_group_name_H-M   'P 1'
#
loop_
_entity.id
_entity.type
_entity.pdbx_description
1 polymer ?
#
loop_
_entity_poly.entity_id
_entity_poly.type
_entity_poly.pdbx_seq_one_letter_code
_entity_poly.pdbx_strand_id
1 'polypeptide(L)'
;MKIIIVGCGNVGITLAEQLSTEGHNITVIDTREQVVESVYNSYDILGVVGNGTSFNIQMEAGVEDADLLVAVTGSDELNLLCCLIARKAGGCHTIARVSNPIYNREISFIKEELGLSMIINPQLAAAREMSRLLKFPSALKVDSFAKSRVELINYRIEEGNILCNIKLKDLSSKLKVDVLIPIVERGDQVIIPDGEFELKAKDIISIVGSQPRTLDLFKKMKVPTSAARKVLIVGGGRTSIYLAKQLIEMGIKVKIIEKNPEKCEVLTEMLPKAMIICGDATDKELLMEEGLMETEAFIASTDFDEENIMLALYAKSLTNAKLYHKGT
;
A
#
# COMPACT_ATOMS: atom_id res chain seq x y z
N MET A 1 -12.67 8.58 23.64
CA MET A 1 -11.46 7.86 24.09
C MET A 1 -10.34 8.85 24.29
N LYS A 2 -9.41 8.57 25.21
CA LYS A 2 -8.15 9.31 25.40
C LYS A 2 -7.06 8.63 24.58
N ILE A 3 -6.52 9.32 23.59
CA ILE A 3 -5.56 8.78 22.63
C ILE A 3 -4.29 9.62 22.63
N ILE A 4 -3.14 8.96 22.77
CA ILE A 4 -1.83 9.60 22.67
C ILE A 4 -1.19 9.23 21.34
N ILE A 5 -0.74 10.22 20.57
CA ILE A 5 -0.05 10.02 19.29
C ILE A 5 1.40 10.50 19.42
N VAL A 6 2.35 9.58 19.26
CA VAL A 6 3.79 9.89 19.32
C VAL A 6 4.35 10.04 17.91
N GLY A 7 4.78 11.26 17.59
CA GLY A 7 5.34 11.66 16.31
C GLY A 7 4.36 12.44 15.44
N CYS A 8 4.58 13.74 15.29
CA CYS A 8 3.84 14.65 14.43
C CYS A 8 4.49 14.73 13.02
N GLY A 9 4.73 13.58 12.41
CA GLY A 9 4.97 13.52 10.96
C GLY A 9 3.65 13.58 10.19
N ASN A 10 3.69 13.51 8.86
CA ASN A 10 2.48 13.51 8.02
C ASN A 10 1.43 12.50 8.51
N VAL A 11 1.84 11.27 8.84
CA VAL A 11 0.95 10.22 9.36
C VAL A 11 0.33 10.60 10.70
N GLY A 12 1.12 11.14 11.63
CA GLY A 12 0.63 11.49 12.96
C GLY A 12 -0.33 12.67 12.94
N ILE A 13 -0.05 13.68 12.10
CA ILE A 13 -0.90 14.86 11.95
C ILE A 13 -2.25 14.46 11.34
N THR A 14 -2.25 13.72 10.22
CA THR A 14 -3.50 13.25 9.58
C THR A 14 -4.31 12.37 10.52
N LEU A 15 -3.66 11.51 11.31
CA LEU A 15 -4.35 10.68 12.29
C LEU A 15 -4.96 11.52 13.42
N ALA A 16 -4.22 12.51 13.93
CA ALA A 16 -4.70 13.41 14.99
C ALA A 16 -5.91 14.22 14.53
N GLU A 17 -5.84 14.80 13.32
CA GLU A 17 -6.93 15.55 12.68
C GLU A 17 -8.20 14.71 12.53
N GLN A 18 -8.06 13.51 11.96
CA GLN A 18 -9.21 12.65 11.72
C GLN A 18 -9.87 12.22 13.04
N LEU A 19 -9.09 11.77 14.03
CA LEU A 19 -9.62 11.31 15.31
C LEU A 19 -10.18 12.45 16.17
N SER A 20 -9.61 13.65 16.08
CA SER A 20 -10.16 14.86 16.71
C SER A 20 -11.54 15.17 16.12
N THR A 21 -11.67 15.11 14.79
CA THR A 21 -12.96 15.30 14.09
C THR A 21 -14.01 14.26 14.48
N GLU A 22 -13.59 13.03 14.78
CA GLU A 22 -14.46 11.96 15.30
C GLU A 22 -14.84 12.13 16.78
N GLY A 23 -14.34 13.18 17.47
CA GLY A 23 -14.70 13.53 18.85
C GLY A 23 -13.88 12.82 19.92
N HIS A 24 -12.68 12.34 19.60
CA HIS A 24 -11.76 11.75 20.57
C HIS A 24 -10.84 12.80 21.22
N ASN A 25 -10.43 12.55 22.48
CA ASN A 25 -9.49 13.42 23.18
C ASN A 25 -8.08 13.03 22.78
N ILE A 26 -7.39 13.89 22.02
CA ILE A 26 -6.08 13.59 21.45
C ILE A 26 -4.99 14.39 22.17
N THR A 27 -3.91 13.71 22.53
CA THR A 27 -2.65 14.33 22.95
C THR A 27 -1.55 13.91 21.98
N VAL A 28 -0.80 14.87 21.43
CA VAL A 28 0.35 14.59 20.56
C VAL A 28 1.68 14.80 21.30
N ILE A 29 2.69 13.99 20.97
CA ILE A 29 4.06 14.12 21.47
C ILE A 29 5.02 14.21 20.28
N ASP A 30 5.82 15.27 20.20
CA ASP A 30 6.93 15.38 19.23
C ASP A 30 8.09 16.18 19.85
N THR A 31 9.31 15.96 19.36
CA THR A 31 10.50 16.71 19.83
C THR A 31 10.58 18.11 19.24
N ARG A 32 9.86 18.38 18.14
CA ARG A 32 9.85 19.66 17.43
C ARG A 32 8.70 20.53 17.93
N GLU A 33 9.04 21.50 18.76
CA GLU A 33 8.11 22.48 19.33
C GLU A 33 7.20 23.14 18.28
N GLN A 34 7.80 23.64 17.19
CA GLN A 34 7.07 24.29 16.10
C GLN A 34 5.94 23.43 15.51
N VAL A 35 6.16 22.11 15.43
CA VAL A 35 5.15 21.20 14.88
C VAL A 35 4.05 20.96 15.90
N VAL A 36 4.40 20.77 17.18
CA VAL A 36 3.42 20.62 18.26
C VAL A 36 2.52 21.85 18.36
N GLU A 37 3.09 23.06 18.34
CA GLU A 37 2.34 24.31 18.35
C GLU A 37 1.40 24.43 17.14
N SER A 38 1.88 24.07 15.94
CA SER A 38 1.07 24.11 14.72
C SER A 38 -0.16 23.22 14.82
N VAL A 39 0.00 21.98 15.29
CA VAL A 39 -1.14 21.05 15.41
C VAL A 39 -2.07 21.47 16.54
N TYR A 40 -1.54 21.95 17.68
CA TYR A 40 -2.33 22.52 18.79
C TYR A 40 -3.19 23.72 18.37
N ASN A 41 -2.63 24.61 17.53
CA ASN A 41 -3.35 25.79 17.06
C ASN A 41 -4.38 25.49 15.96
N SER A 42 -4.15 24.41 15.20
CA SER A 42 -4.98 24.05 14.04
C SER A 42 -6.17 23.15 14.43
N TYR A 43 -6.04 22.38 15.50
CA TYR A 43 -7.00 21.35 15.90
C TYR A 43 -7.25 21.39 17.41
N ASP A 44 -8.42 20.92 17.85
CA ASP A 44 -8.75 20.80 19.28
C ASP A 44 -8.04 19.58 19.89
N ILE A 45 -6.72 19.71 20.08
CA ILE A 45 -5.84 18.66 20.59
C ILE A 45 -4.87 19.23 21.63
N LEU A 46 -4.34 18.38 22.51
CA LEU A 46 -3.26 18.73 23.43
C LEU A 46 -1.90 18.39 22.83
N GLY A 47 -0.86 19.17 23.16
CA GLY A 47 0.49 18.97 22.66
C GLY A 47 1.52 18.93 23.78
N VAL A 48 2.43 17.96 23.73
CA VAL A 48 3.57 17.83 24.65
C VAL A 48 4.86 17.81 23.84
N VAL A 49 5.77 18.73 24.14
CA VAL A 49 7.07 18.81 23.47
C VAL A 49 8.06 17.92 24.21
N GLY A 50 8.55 16.87 23.56
CA GLY A 50 9.52 15.97 24.18
C GLY A 50 9.77 14.68 23.41
N ASN A 51 10.72 13.90 23.92
CA ASN A 51 10.99 12.56 23.39
C ASN A 51 9.95 11.58 23.92
N GLY A 52 9.15 11.00 23.03
CA GLY A 52 8.13 10.01 23.38
C GLY A 52 8.65 8.73 24.04
N THR A 53 9.96 8.44 24.01
CA THR A 53 10.55 7.33 24.78
C THR A 53 10.87 7.71 26.22
N SER A 54 10.60 8.94 26.65
CA SER A 54 10.74 9.36 28.04
C SER A 54 9.46 9.01 28.81
N PHE A 55 9.61 8.26 29.90
CA PHE A 55 8.52 7.96 30.81
C PHE A 55 7.83 9.24 31.31
N ASN A 56 8.60 10.24 31.76
CA ASN A 56 8.04 11.49 32.27
C ASN A 56 7.22 12.25 31.22
N ILE A 57 7.65 12.24 29.96
CA ILE A 57 6.93 12.90 28.86
C ILE A 57 5.61 12.17 28.56
N GLN A 58 5.61 10.84 28.59
CA GLN A 58 4.35 10.08 28.44
C GLN A 58 3.40 10.31 29.62
N MET A 59 3.92 10.44 30.83
CA MET A 59 3.14 10.78 32.02
C MET A 59 2.50 12.16 31.91
N GLU A 60 3.28 13.16 31.48
CA GLU A 60 2.78 14.51 31.20
C GLU A 60 1.69 14.50 30.12
N ALA A 61 1.83 13.64 29.11
CA ALA A 61 0.81 13.42 28.08
C ALA A 61 -0.44 12.64 28.56
N GLY A 62 -0.45 12.16 29.81
CA GLY A 62 -1.58 11.46 30.42
C GLY A 62 -1.67 9.97 30.10
N VAL A 63 -0.53 9.28 29.93
CA VAL A 63 -0.50 7.85 29.55
C VAL A 63 -1.18 6.92 30.56
N GLU A 64 -1.23 7.30 31.85
CA GLU A 64 -1.88 6.49 32.89
C GLU A 64 -3.36 6.24 32.63
N ASP A 65 -4.06 7.26 32.11
CA ASP A 65 -5.48 7.20 31.81
C ASP A 65 -5.77 6.99 30.32
N ALA A 66 -4.74 6.80 29.50
CA ALA A 66 -4.94 6.67 28.06
C ALA A 66 -5.62 5.35 27.71
N ASP A 67 -6.57 5.38 26.78
CA ASP A 67 -7.15 4.15 26.23
C ASP A 67 -6.20 3.53 25.19
N LEU A 68 -5.48 4.39 24.46
CA LEU A 68 -4.69 4.04 23.29
C LEU A 68 -3.45 4.94 23.15
N LEU A 69 -2.30 4.33 22.86
CA LEU A 69 -1.11 5.03 22.38
C LEU A 69 -0.71 4.53 20.99
N VAL A 70 -0.52 5.46 20.05
CA VAL A 70 -0.11 5.20 18.67
C VAL A 70 1.25 5.83 18.41
N ALA A 71 2.28 5.03 18.17
CA ALA A 71 3.63 5.52 17.89
C ALA A 71 3.95 5.44 16.39
N VAL A 72 4.09 6.60 15.75
CA VAL A 72 4.22 6.78 14.30
C VAL A 72 5.42 7.64 13.90
N THR A 73 6.45 7.68 14.73
CA THR A 73 7.70 8.40 14.46
C THR A 73 8.49 7.78 13.30
N GLY A 74 9.54 8.48 12.85
CA GLY A 74 10.46 8.03 11.81
C GLY A 74 11.26 6.75 12.13
N SER A 75 11.40 6.39 13.40
CA SER A 75 12.16 5.22 13.86
C SER A 75 11.23 4.13 14.39
N ASP A 76 11.45 2.92 13.88
CA ASP A 76 10.68 1.76 14.31
C ASP A 76 11.04 1.38 15.76
N GLU A 77 12.31 1.54 16.11
CA GLU A 77 12.85 1.26 17.45
C GLU A 77 12.24 2.22 18.49
N LEU A 78 12.16 3.52 18.17
CA LEU A 78 11.46 4.49 19.02
C LEU A 78 9.98 4.12 19.16
N ASN A 79 9.32 3.72 18.08
CA ASN A 79 7.90 3.37 18.13
C ASN A 79 7.63 2.15 19.03
N LEU A 80 8.45 1.12 18.91
CA LEU A 80 8.38 -0.07 19.76
C LEU A 80 8.65 0.28 21.24
N LEU A 81 9.67 1.09 21.51
CA LEU A 81 10.01 1.51 22.87
C LEU A 81 8.93 2.40 23.51
N CYS A 82 8.37 3.34 22.75
CA CYS A 82 7.25 4.17 23.22
C CYS A 82 6.08 3.31 23.68
N CYS A 83 5.72 2.31 22.86
CA CYS A 83 4.63 1.40 23.18
C CYS A 83 4.94 0.50 24.38
N LEU A 84 6.18 0.02 24.54
CA LEU A 84 6.58 -0.76 25.70
C LEU A 84 6.41 0.05 27.00
N ILE A 85 6.88 1.30 26.99
CA ILE A 85 6.76 2.20 28.15
C ILE A 85 5.28 2.46 28.46
N ALA A 86 4.49 2.81 27.45
CA ALA A 86 3.06 3.09 27.61
C ALA A 86 2.29 1.90 28.18
N ARG A 87 2.63 0.69 27.72
CA ARG A 87 2.03 -0.56 28.20
C ARG A 87 2.37 -0.84 29.66
N LYS A 88 3.59 -0.52 30.08
CA LYS A 88 4.05 -0.70 31.48
C LYS A 88 3.56 0.40 32.42
N ALA A 89 3.43 1.63 31.92
CA ALA A 89 3.02 2.80 32.69
C ALA A 89 1.49 2.86 32.89
N GLY A 90 0.72 2.80 31.81
CA GLY A 90 -0.74 2.98 31.85
C GLY A 90 -1.57 1.75 31.48
N GLY A 91 -0.94 0.66 31.04
CA GLY A 91 -1.68 -0.55 30.64
C GLY A 91 -2.56 -0.38 29.38
N CYS A 92 -2.47 0.77 28.70
CA CYS A 92 -3.27 1.11 27.54
C CYS A 92 -3.03 0.16 26.34
N HIS A 93 -3.91 0.22 25.35
CA HIS A 93 -3.67 -0.42 24.06
C HIS A 93 -2.58 0.32 23.31
N THR A 94 -1.73 -0.40 22.59
CA THR A 94 -0.56 0.20 21.93
C THR A 94 -0.46 -0.26 20.48
N ILE A 95 -0.21 0.72 19.60
CA ILE A 95 -0.06 0.53 18.16
C ILE A 95 1.26 1.13 17.72
N ALA A 96 2.14 0.32 17.13
CA ALA A 96 3.42 0.78 16.62
C ALA A 96 3.46 0.75 15.09
N ARG A 97 3.96 1.83 14.48
CA ARG A 97 4.38 1.82 13.08
C ARG A 97 5.77 1.19 12.97
N VAL A 98 5.86 0.06 12.27
CA VAL A 98 7.12 -0.63 11.98
C VAL A 98 7.19 -0.90 10.49
N SER A 99 8.15 -0.28 9.82
CA SER A 99 8.26 -0.31 8.35
C SER A 99 9.52 -0.99 7.84
N ASN A 100 10.50 -1.28 8.68
CA ASN A 100 11.76 -1.89 8.30
C ASN A 100 11.55 -3.38 7.93
N PRO A 101 11.92 -3.80 6.70
CA PRO A 101 11.77 -5.18 6.27
C PRO A 101 12.56 -6.21 7.06
N ILE A 102 13.57 -5.80 7.83
CA ILE A 102 14.34 -6.69 8.70
C ILE A 102 13.43 -7.31 9.78
N TYR A 103 12.61 -6.49 10.46
CA TYR A 103 11.72 -6.95 11.53
C TYR A 103 10.55 -7.79 11.04
N ASN A 104 10.25 -7.78 9.74
CA ASN A 104 9.03 -8.39 9.21
C ASN A 104 8.94 -9.91 9.45
N ARG A 105 10.07 -10.62 9.53
CA ARG A 105 10.09 -12.07 9.82
C ARG A 105 9.74 -12.38 11.28
N GLU A 106 10.11 -11.49 12.19
CA GLU A 106 9.99 -11.67 13.65
C GLU A 106 8.85 -10.81 14.23
N ILE A 107 8.05 -10.19 13.38
CA ILE A 107 7.08 -9.18 13.80
C ILE A 107 6.02 -9.73 14.76
N SER A 108 5.64 -11.00 14.59
CA SER A 108 4.72 -11.68 15.50
C SER A 108 5.34 -11.88 16.89
N PHE A 109 6.61 -12.30 16.94
CA PHE A 109 7.36 -12.45 18.18
C PHE A 109 7.52 -11.11 18.89
N ILE A 110 7.96 -10.06 18.18
CA ILE A 110 8.08 -8.70 18.73
C ILE A 110 6.75 -8.19 19.28
N LYS A 111 5.64 -8.43 18.54
CA LYS A 111 4.30 -8.02 18.97
C LYS A 111 3.91 -8.69 20.29
N GLU A 112 4.13 -9.99 20.41
CA GLU A 112 3.78 -10.78 21.59
C GLU A 112 4.63 -10.39 22.80
N GLU A 113 5.96 -10.36 22.66
CA GLU A 113 6.89 -10.07 23.76
C GLU A 113 6.74 -8.65 24.31
N LEU A 114 6.45 -7.67 23.44
CA LEU A 114 6.22 -6.28 23.88
C LEU A 114 4.78 -6.02 24.31
N GLY A 115 3.88 -6.99 24.18
CA GLY A 115 2.47 -6.85 24.54
C GLY A 115 1.72 -5.81 23.68
N LEU A 116 2.13 -5.66 22.41
CA LEU A 116 1.56 -4.71 21.47
C LEU A 116 0.18 -5.17 21.01
N SER A 117 -0.79 -4.26 20.98
CA SER A 117 -2.13 -4.57 20.46
C SER A 117 -2.10 -4.74 18.94
N MET A 118 -1.36 -3.88 18.24
CA MET A 118 -1.18 -3.95 16.80
C MET A 118 0.17 -3.41 16.36
N ILE A 119 0.69 -3.96 15.24
CA ILE A 119 1.79 -3.36 14.50
C ILE A 119 1.28 -3.06 13.10
N ILE A 120 1.54 -1.84 12.63
CA ILE A 120 1.15 -1.37 11.30
C ILE A 120 2.39 -1.15 10.47
N ASN A 121 2.36 -1.64 9.23
CA ASN A 121 3.43 -1.44 8.25
C ASN A 121 2.85 -0.82 6.98
N PRO A 122 2.86 0.53 6.86
CA PRO A 122 2.34 1.22 5.69
C PRO A 122 3.07 0.86 4.39
N GLN A 123 4.39 0.60 4.46
CA GLN A 123 5.20 0.27 3.29
C GLN A 123 4.83 -1.11 2.74
N LEU A 124 4.61 -2.09 3.61
CA LEU A 124 4.12 -3.41 3.22
C LEU A 124 2.68 -3.36 2.68
N ALA A 125 1.82 -2.52 3.27
CA ALA A 125 0.46 -2.32 2.78
C ALA A 125 0.47 -1.74 1.34
N ALA A 126 1.23 -0.67 1.11
CA ALA A 126 1.41 -0.09 -0.22
C ALA A 126 1.98 -1.09 -1.23
N ALA A 127 3.00 -1.86 -0.84
CA ALA A 127 3.58 -2.91 -1.68
C ALA A 127 2.57 -4.02 -2.03
N ARG A 128 1.68 -4.39 -1.09
CA ARG A 128 0.61 -5.37 -1.35
C ARG A 128 -0.41 -4.86 -2.35
N GLU A 129 -0.81 -3.59 -2.26
CA GLU A 129 -1.73 -3.01 -3.24
C GLU A 129 -1.08 -2.94 -4.63
N MET A 130 0.17 -2.47 -4.73
CA MET A 130 0.90 -2.47 -6.01
C MET A 130 1.06 -3.88 -6.59
N SER A 131 1.41 -4.88 -5.79
CA SER A 131 1.57 -6.24 -6.29
C SER A 131 0.25 -6.86 -6.77
N ARG A 132 -0.89 -6.51 -6.13
CA ARG A 132 -2.22 -6.90 -6.60
C ARG A 132 -2.55 -6.29 -7.96
N LEU A 133 -2.27 -5.01 -8.16
CA LEU A 133 -2.49 -4.34 -9.45
C LEU A 133 -1.59 -4.92 -10.56
N LEU A 134 -0.36 -5.32 -10.23
CA LEU A 134 0.53 -6.02 -11.16
C LEU A 134 0.08 -7.45 -11.48
N LYS A 135 -0.63 -8.12 -10.57
CA LYS A 135 -1.24 -9.44 -10.81
C LYS A 135 -2.41 -9.38 -11.78
N PHE A 136 -3.22 -8.34 -11.70
CA PHE A 136 -4.41 -8.15 -12.52
C PHE A 136 -4.27 -6.86 -13.31
N PRO A 137 -3.51 -6.87 -14.41
CA PRO A 137 -3.15 -5.65 -15.09
C PRO A 137 -4.42 -4.90 -15.55
N SER A 138 -5.45 -5.60 -15.98
CA SER A 138 -6.65 -4.97 -16.53
C SER A 138 -7.70 -4.61 -15.46
N ALA A 139 -7.44 -4.87 -14.18
CA ALA A 139 -8.33 -4.49 -13.09
C ALA A 139 -8.18 -3.01 -12.75
N LEU A 140 -9.30 -2.35 -12.46
CA LEU A 140 -9.33 -1.01 -11.87
C LEU A 140 -9.03 -1.04 -10.37
N LYS A 141 -9.51 -2.09 -9.67
CA LYS A 141 -9.33 -2.27 -8.23
C LYS A 141 -9.39 -3.75 -7.89
N VAL A 142 -8.61 -4.19 -6.89
CA VAL A 142 -8.62 -5.57 -6.38
C VAL A 142 -8.65 -5.56 -4.86
N ASP A 143 -9.78 -5.97 -4.28
CA ASP A 143 -9.94 -6.17 -2.84
C ASP A 143 -9.86 -7.68 -2.52
N SER A 144 -9.15 -8.06 -1.47
CA SER A 144 -9.00 -9.47 -1.07
C SER A 144 -9.62 -9.74 0.30
N PHE A 145 -10.43 -10.79 0.39
CA PHE A 145 -11.12 -11.20 1.62
C PHE A 145 -10.66 -12.59 2.06
N ALA A 146 -10.94 -12.92 3.34
CA ALA A 146 -10.72 -14.24 3.90
C ALA A 146 -9.28 -14.79 3.69
N LYS A 147 -8.26 -13.97 3.96
CA LYS A 147 -6.84 -14.30 3.71
C LYS A 147 -6.55 -14.63 2.23
N SER A 148 -7.05 -13.80 1.32
CA SER A 148 -6.90 -13.95 -0.14
C SER A 148 -7.56 -15.19 -0.75
N ARG A 149 -8.52 -15.81 -0.06
CA ARG A 149 -9.31 -16.92 -0.64
C ARG A 149 -10.40 -16.44 -1.58
N VAL A 150 -10.85 -15.20 -1.40
CA VAL A 150 -11.87 -14.54 -2.24
C VAL A 150 -11.32 -13.19 -2.65
N GLU A 151 -11.45 -12.86 -3.93
CA GLU A 151 -11.07 -11.59 -4.51
C GLU A 151 -12.33 -10.91 -5.06
N LEU A 152 -12.42 -9.60 -4.87
CA LEU A 152 -13.35 -8.71 -5.54
C LEU A 152 -12.54 -7.83 -6.50
N ILE A 153 -12.83 -7.93 -7.79
CA ILE A 153 -12.06 -7.27 -8.84
C ILE A 153 -12.99 -6.34 -9.62
N ASN A 154 -12.71 -5.05 -9.59
CA ASN A 154 -13.40 -4.09 -10.45
C ASN A 154 -12.77 -4.10 -11.83
N TYR A 155 -13.58 -4.31 -12.87
CA TYR A 155 -13.14 -4.37 -14.26
C TYR A 155 -14.04 -3.50 -15.13
N ARG A 156 -13.43 -2.68 -16.00
CA ARG A 156 -14.18 -1.95 -17.02
C ARG A 156 -14.33 -2.80 -18.26
N ILE A 157 -15.57 -3.03 -18.68
CA ILE A 157 -15.86 -3.76 -19.91
C ILE A 157 -15.48 -2.89 -21.10
N GLU A 158 -14.43 -3.27 -21.82
CA GLU A 158 -14.02 -2.58 -23.05
C GLU A 158 -14.98 -2.87 -24.22
N GLU A 159 -15.02 -1.98 -25.20
CA GLU A 159 -15.78 -2.20 -26.43
C GLU A 159 -15.29 -3.49 -27.13
N GLY A 160 -16.23 -4.33 -27.56
CA GLY A 160 -15.92 -5.62 -28.20
C GLY A 160 -15.52 -6.75 -27.23
N ASN A 161 -15.54 -6.53 -25.91
CA ASN A 161 -15.33 -7.60 -24.92
C ASN A 161 -16.44 -8.67 -25.01
N ILE A 162 -16.08 -9.94 -24.77
CA ILE A 162 -17.03 -11.07 -24.80
C ILE A 162 -18.18 -10.97 -23.81
N LEU A 163 -18.03 -10.16 -22.75
CA LEU A 163 -19.07 -9.92 -21.76
C LEU A 163 -20.17 -8.99 -22.27
N CYS A 164 -19.91 -8.22 -23.33
CA CYS A 164 -20.92 -7.34 -23.91
C CYS A 164 -22.13 -8.13 -24.38
N ASN A 165 -23.32 -7.65 -24.02
CA ASN A 165 -24.62 -8.22 -24.36
C ASN A 165 -24.85 -9.63 -23.81
N ILE A 166 -24.12 -10.02 -22.76
CA ILE A 166 -24.39 -11.24 -21.99
C ILE A 166 -25.27 -10.89 -20.79
N LYS A 167 -26.35 -11.67 -20.61
CA LYS A 167 -27.15 -11.68 -19.38
C LYS A 167 -26.41 -12.42 -18.27
N LEU A 168 -26.46 -11.92 -17.04
CA LEU A 168 -25.73 -12.51 -15.92
C LEU A 168 -26.07 -13.99 -15.69
N LYS A 169 -27.33 -14.40 -15.85
CA LYS A 169 -27.74 -15.81 -15.72
C LYS A 169 -27.06 -16.74 -16.73
N ASP A 170 -26.66 -16.22 -17.88
CA ASP A 170 -26.02 -16.99 -18.96
C ASP A 170 -24.49 -17.00 -18.83
N LEU A 171 -23.92 -16.23 -17.89
CA LEU A 171 -22.48 -16.08 -17.75
C LEU A 171 -21.79 -17.42 -17.46
N SER A 172 -22.32 -18.16 -16.49
CA SER A 172 -21.76 -19.45 -16.06
C SER A 172 -21.85 -20.50 -17.15
N SER A 173 -22.95 -20.56 -17.90
CA SER A 173 -23.16 -21.54 -18.98
C SER A 173 -22.36 -21.20 -20.23
N LYS A 174 -22.29 -19.93 -20.63
CA LYS A 174 -21.55 -19.49 -21.83
C LYS A 174 -20.04 -19.52 -21.64
N LEU A 175 -19.56 -19.09 -20.47
CA LEU A 175 -18.12 -18.97 -20.22
C LEU A 175 -17.57 -20.10 -19.36
N LYS A 176 -18.40 -20.99 -18.78
CA LYS A 176 -17.94 -22.07 -17.89
C LYS A 176 -17.06 -21.56 -16.76
N VAL A 177 -17.47 -20.44 -16.16
CA VAL A 177 -16.80 -19.78 -15.04
C VAL A 177 -17.80 -19.63 -13.91
N ASP A 178 -17.32 -19.76 -12.68
CA ASP A 178 -18.14 -19.70 -11.48
C ASP A 178 -17.71 -18.50 -10.64
N VAL A 179 -18.15 -17.32 -11.09
CA VAL A 179 -17.89 -16.01 -10.51
C VAL A 179 -19.22 -15.29 -10.30
N LEU A 180 -19.27 -14.38 -9.33
CA LEU A 180 -20.43 -13.54 -9.05
C LEU A 180 -20.17 -12.11 -9.50
N ILE A 181 -21.18 -11.45 -10.06
CA ILE A 181 -21.13 -10.00 -10.36
C ILE A 181 -22.21 -9.31 -9.52
N PRO A 182 -21.90 -8.90 -8.27
CA PRO A 182 -22.90 -8.35 -7.36
C PRO A 182 -23.21 -6.86 -7.60
N ILE A 183 -22.31 -6.13 -8.26
CA ILE A 183 -22.43 -4.67 -8.48
C ILE A 183 -21.97 -4.35 -9.91
N VAL A 184 -22.74 -3.48 -10.57
CA VAL A 184 -22.41 -2.88 -11.86
C VAL A 184 -22.57 -1.37 -11.75
N GLU A 185 -21.54 -0.62 -12.11
CA GLU A 185 -21.60 0.84 -12.24
C GLU A 185 -21.72 1.21 -13.72
N ARG A 186 -22.74 1.99 -14.05
CA ARG A 186 -23.00 2.46 -15.42
C ARG A 186 -23.20 3.98 -15.42
N GLY A 187 -22.19 4.71 -15.88
CA GLY A 187 -22.14 6.17 -15.69
C GLY A 187 -22.07 6.48 -14.19
N ASP A 188 -22.98 7.31 -13.69
CA ASP A 188 -23.04 7.72 -12.28
C ASP A 188 -23.96 6.83 -11.42
N GLN A 189 -24.48 5.73 -11.97
CA GLN A 189 -25.41 4.84 -11.27
C GLN A 189 -24.72 3.56 -10.80
N VAL A 190 -24.93 3.21 -9.53
CA VAL A 190 -24.56 1.91 -8.95
C VAL A 190 -25.79 1.01 -8.96
N ILE A 191 -25.67 -0.16 -9.60
CA ILE A 191 -26.77 -1.08 -9.85
C ILE A 191 -26.45 -2.43 -9.22
N ILE A 192 -27.42 -3.02 -8.51
CA ILE A 192 -27.40 -4.43 -8.08
C ILE A 192 -28.13 -5.22 -9.18
N PRO A 193 -27.41 -5.95 -10.03
CA PRO A 193 -28.01 -6.61 -11.19
C PRO A 193 -28.73 -7.90 -10.78
N ASP A 194 -29.86 -8.19 -11.43
CA ASP A 194 -30.50 -9.50 -11.39
C ASP A 194 -29.95 -10.42 -12.50
N GLY A 195 -30.47 -11.64 -12.60
CA GLY A 195 -30.04 -12.59 -13.63
C GLY A 195 -30.37 -12.17 -15.06
N GLU A 196 -31.35 -11.29 -15.27
CA GLU A 196 -31.74 -10.79 -16.60
C GLU A 196 -30.92 -9.57 -17.02
N PHE A 197 -30.20 -8.94 -16.09
CA PHE A 197 -29.35 -7.79 -16.36
C PHE A 197 -28.32 -8.10 -17.45
N GLU A 198 -28.26 -7.21 -18.43
CA GLU A 198 -27.37 -7.31 -19.58
C GLU A 198 -26.17 -6.37 -19.43
N LEU A 199 -24.98 -6.96 -19.46
CA LEU A 199 -23.71 -6.25 -19.40
C LEU A 199 -23.45 -5.48 -20.70
N LYS A 200 -22.94 -4.26 -20.59
CA LYS A 200 -22.63 -3.40 -21.74
C LYS A 200 -21.20 -2.89 -21.69
N ALA A 201 -20.70 -2.45 -22.84
CA ALA A 201 -19.42 -1.75 -22.90
C ALA A 201 -19.46 -0.50 -22.00
N LYS A 202 -18.32 -0.19 -21.38
CA LYS A 202 -18.09 0.88 -20.40
C LYS A 202 -18.69 0.66 -19.02
N ASP A 203 -19.44 -0.42 -18.80
CA ASP A 203 -19.83 -0.83 -17.46
C ASP A 203 -18.57 -1.13 -16.62
N ILE A 204 -18.57 -0.71 -15.36
CA ILE A 204 -17.59 -1.16 -14.38
C ILE A 204 -18.26 -2.25 -13.55
N ILE A 205 -17.79 -3.49 -13.70
CA ILE A 205 -18.32 -4.64 -13.00
C ILE A 205 -17.43 -5.01 -11.81
N SER A 206 -18.03 -5.31 -10.66
CA SER A 206 -17.33 -5.97 -9.56
C SER A 206 -17.44 -7.48 -9.75
N ILE A 207 -16.31 -8.19 -9.85
CA ILE A 207 -16.25 -9.65 -10.04
C ILE A 207 -15.79 -10.28 -8.73
N VAL A 208 -16.57 -11.18 -8.15
CA VAL A 208 -16.25 -11.90 -6.92
C VAL A 208 -15.98 -13.37 -7.22
N GLY A 209 -14.84 -13.88 -6.76
CA GLY A 209 -14.49 -15.29 -6.92
C GLY A 209 -13.19 -15.66 -6.24
N SER A 210 -12.83 -16.95 -6.28
CA SER A 210 -11.48 -17.37 -5.89
C SER A 210 -10.47 -17.03 -6.98
N GLN A 211 -9.20 -16.83 -6.59
CA GLN A 211 -8.13 -16.44 -7.51
C GLN A 211 -8.02 -17.31 -8.79
N PRO A 212 -8.13 -18.65 -8.73
CA PRO A 212 -8.08 -19.46 -9.95
C PRO A 212 -9.26 -19.18 -10.91
N ARG A 213 -10.44 -18.90 -10.36
CA ARG A 213 -11.66 -18.67 -11.13
C ARG A 213 -11.71 -17.28 -11.75
N THR A 214 -11.28 -16.26 -11.00
CA THR A 214 -11.15 -14.90 -11.53
C THR A 214 -10.14 -14.89 -12.68
N LEU A 215 -8.96 -15.50 -12.49
CA LEU A 215 -7.95 -15.63 -13.55
C LEU A 215 -8.48 -16.36 -14.80
N ASP A 216 -9.28 -17.42 -14.63
CA ASP A 216 -9.89 -18.14 -15.74
C ASP A 216 -10.88 -17.28 -16.53
N LEU A 217 -11.71 -16.47 -15.85
CA LEU A 217 -12.57 -15.48 -16.49
C LEU A 217 -11.75 -14.50 -17.33
N PHE A 218 -10.72 -13.88 -16.74
CA PHE A 218 -9.88 -12.92 -17.44
C PHE A 218 -9.21 -13.54 -18.69
N LYS A 219 -8.78 -14.81 -18.61
CA LYS A 219 -8.20 -15.54 -19.75
C LYS A 219 -9.23 -15.72 -20.87
N LYS A 220 -10.46 -16.08 -20.51
CA LYS A 220 -11.55 -16.25 -21.48
C LYS A 220 -11.94 -14.94 -22.15
N MET A 221 -11.91 -13.83 -21.39
CA MET A 221 -12.12 -12.49 -21.94
C MET A 221 -11.03 -12.06 -22.94
N LYS A 222 -9.95 -12.84 -23.09
CA LYS A 222 -8.74 -12.49 -23.86
C LYS A 222 -8.14 -11.16 -23.40
N VAL A 223 -8.47 -10.76 -22.18
CA VAL A 223 -7.91 -9.60 -21.52
C VAL A 223 -6.50 -10.01 -21.08
N PRO A 224 -5.48 -9.13 -21.18
CA PRO A 224 -4.14 -9.46 -20.73
C PRO A 224 -4.18 -9.92 -19.26
N THR A 225 -3.96 -11.23 -19.07
CA THR A 225 -3.94 -11.90 -17.76
C THR A 225 -2.54 -12.23 -17.30
N SER A 226 -1.55 -12.11 -18.19
CA SER A 226 -0.17 -12.29 -17.79
C SER A 226 0.18 -11.13 -16.88
N ALA A 227 0.35 -11.44 -15.60
CA ALA A 227 1.06 -10.56 -14.68
C ALA A 227 2.35 -10.09 -15.37
N ALA A 228 2.71 -8.82 -15.14
CA ALA A 228 3.92 -8.25 -15.73
C ALA A 228 5.11 -9.18 -15.46
N ARG A 229 5.73 -9.73 -16.49
CA ARG A 229 6.85 -10.68 -16.40
C ARG A 229 8.16 -9.99 -16.11
N LYS A 230 8.29 -8.73 -16.54
CA LYS A 230 9.43 -7.84 -16.32
C LYS A 230 8.91 -6.55 -15.68
N VAL A 231 9.44 -6.22 -14.52
CA VAL A 231 9.11 -4.99 -13.79
C VAL A 231 10.40 -4.23 -13.52
N LEU A 232 10.39 -2.94 -13.88
CA LEU A 232 11.45 -1.99 -13.59
C LEU A 232 10.97 -1.08 -12.44
N ILE A 233 11.70 -1.10 -11.34
CA ILE A 233 11.44 -0.24 -10.16
C ILE A 233 12.54 0.80 -10.08
N VAL A 234 12.15 2.06 -9.88
CA VAL A 234 13.05 3.17 -9.63
C VAL A 234 12.91 3.58 -8.17
N GLY A 235 14.03 3.65 -7.46
CA GLY A 235 14.10 3.90 -6.02
C GLY A 235 14.08 2.61 -5.21
N GLY A 236 15.06 2.47 -4.33
CA GLY A 236 15.34 1.32 -3.48
C GLY A 236 14.78 1.43 -2.06
N GLY A 237 13.66 2.14 -1.89
CA GLY A 237 13.04 2.33 -0.58
C GLY A 237 12.45 1.06 0.04
N ARG A 238 11.95 1.18 1.27
CA ARG A 238 11.31 0.07 2.02
C ARG A 238 10.13 -0.54 1.25
N THR A 239 9.28 0.27 0.63
CA THR A 239 8.19 -0.20 -0.23
C THR A 239 8.71 -1.04 -1.40
N SER A 240 9.76 -0.57 -2.10
CA SER A 240 10.37 -1.29 -3.22
C SER A 240 10.91 -2.66 -2.80
N ILE A 241 11.50 -2.77 -1.61
CA ILE A 241 11.95 -4.06 -1.05
C ILE A 241 10.78 -5.02 -0.85
N TYR A 242 9.70 -4.56 -0.22
CA TYR A 242 8.52 -5.42 0.00
C TYR A 242 7.87 -5.83 -1.32
N LEU A 243 7.75 -4.89 -2.25
CA LEU A 243 7.16 -5.15 -3.56
C LEU A 243 8.01 -6.14 -4.35
N ALA A 244 9.31 -5.90 -4.46
CA ALA A 244 10.23 -6.79 -5.16
C ALA A 244 10.18 -8.22 -4.62
N LYS A 245 10.16 -8.42 -3.29
CA LYS A 245 9.99 -9.75 -2.69
C LYS A 245 8.72 -10.44 -3.16
N GLN A 246 7.58 -9.75 -3.12
CA GLN A 246 6.30 -10.30 -3.56
C GLN A 246 6.29 -10.64 -5.05
N LEU A 247 6.86 -9.79 -5.89
CA LEU A 247 6.94 -10.01 -7.33
C LEU A 247 7.87 -11.20 -7.67
N ILE A 248 9.02 -11.29 -7.02
CA ILE A 248 9.97 -12.39 -7.19
C ILE A 248 9.34 -13.74 -6.81
N GLU A 249 8.59 -13.78 -5.70
CA GLU A 249 7.86 -14.99 -5.27
C GLU A 249 6.81 -15.43 -6.29
N MET A 250 6.28 -14.51 -7.08
CA MET A 250 5.37 -14.80 -8.20
C MET A 250 6.08 -15.22 -9.49
N GLY A 251 7.42 -15.26 -9.50
CA GLY A 251 8.22 -15.56 -10.68
C GLY A 251 8.39 -14.39 -11.66
N ILE A 252 8.13 -13.16 -11.21
CA ILE A 252 8.33 -11.95 -12.00
C ILE A 252 9.81 -11.54 -11.93
N LYS A 253 10.39 -11.17 -13.08
CA LYS A 253 11.74 -10.61 -13.15
C LYS A 253 11.71 -9.16 -12.72
N VAL A 254 12.45 -8.83 -11.66
CA VAL A 254 12.52 -7.49 -11.09
C VAL A 254 13.90 -6.90 -11.31
N LYS A 255 13.92 -5.67 -11.82
CA LYS A 255 15.10 -4.82 -11.94
C LYS A 255 14.87 -3.55 -11.12
N ILE A 256 15.84 -3.12 -10.33
CA ILE A 256 15.75 -1.94 -9.47
C ILE A 256 16.89 -0.98 -9.79
N ILE A 257 16.57 0.28 -10.07
CA ILE A 257 17.55 1.36 -10.22
C ILE A 257 17.53 2.19 -8.93
N GLU A 258 18.69 2.33 -8.29
CA GLU A 258 18.86 3.14 -7.08
C GLU A 258 20.14 3.96 -7.20
N LYS A 259 20.08 5.25 -6.83
CA LYS A 259 21.20 6.18 -7.00
C LYS A 259 22.23 6.05 -5.89
N ASN A 260 21.80 5.74 -4.67
CA ASN A 260 22.67 5.64 -3.51
C ASN A 260 23.39 4.27 -3.47
N PRO A 261 24.74 4.23 -3.52
CA PRO A 261 25.49 2.98 -3.50
C PRO A 261 25.28 2.14 -2.24
N GLU A 262 25.19 2.76 -1.06
CA GLU A 262 24.95 2.04 0.21
C GLU A 262 23.57 1.35 0.21
N LYS A 263 22.55 2.04 -0.32
CA LYS A 263 21.22 1.42 -0.51
C LYS A 263 21.30 0.25 -1.50
N CYS A 264 22.10 0.34 -2.56
CA CYS A 264 22.28 -0.75 -3.53
C CYS A 264 22.89 -2.01 -2.90
N GLU A 265 23.85 -1.87 -1.99
CA GLU A 265 24.43 -2.98 -1.25
C GLU A 265 23.38 -3.70 -0.41
N VAL A 266 22.61 -2.94 0.37
CA VAL A 266 21.49 -3.47 1.18
C VAL A 266 20.45 -4.18 0.30
N LEU A 267 20.08 -3.59 -0.85
CA LEU A 267 19.14 -4.22 -1.78
C LEU A 267 19.67 -5.55 -2.33
N THR A 268 20.96 -5.62 -2.66
CA THR A 268 21.59 -6.83 -3.19
C THR A 268 21.55 -7.97 -2.18
N GLU A 269 21.83 -7.68 -0.90
CA GLU A 269 21.73 -8.66 0.17
C GLU A 269 20.28 -9.12 0.41
N MET A 270 19.34 -8.17 0.44
CA MET A 270 17.94 -8.47 0.75
C MET A 270 17.16 -9.11 -0.41
N LEU A 271 17.62 -8.91 -1.66
CA LEU A 271 16.93 -9.29 -2.90
C LEU A 271 17.87 -10.01 -3.89
N PRO A 272 18.42 -11.20 -3.54
CA PRO A 272 19.42 -11.89 -4.37
C PRO A 272 18.91 -12.36 -5.75
N LYS A 273 17.59 -12.30 -5.98
CA LYS A 273 16.95 -12.66 -7.26
C LYS A 273 16.57 -11.44 -8.11
N ALA A 274 16.74 -10.22 -7.60
CA ALA A 274 16.55 -8.99 -8.35
C ALA A 274 17.86 -8.54 -8.99
N MET A 275 17.77 -7.85 -10.13
CA MET A 275 18.90 -7.13 -10.70
C MET A 275 18.93 -5.71 -10.11
N ILE A 276 20.01 -5.36 -9.41
CA ILE A 276 20.19 -4.03 -8.81
C ILE A 276 21.16 -3.23 -9.67
N ILE A 277 20.78 -2.01 -10.05
CA ILE A 277 21.58 -1.09 -10.85
C ILE A 277 21.80 0.16 -10.03
N CYS A 278 23.08 0.48 -9.81
CA CYS A 278 23.45 1.72 -9.16
C CYS A 278 23.52 2.85 -10.19
N GLY A 279 22.55 3.76 -10.18
CA GLY A 279 22.48 4.81 -11.18
C GLY A 279 21.35 5.82 -10.93
N ASP A 280 21.42 6.97 -11.59
CA ASP A 280 20.39 8.00 -11.51
C ASP A 280 19.29 7.74 -12.53
N ALA A 281 18.09 7.42 -12.06
CA ALA A 281 16.97 7.14 -12.95
C ALA A 281 16.43 8.37 -13.70
N THR A 282 16.84 9.60 -13.32
CA THR A 282 16.53 10.80 -14.13
C THR A 282 17.36 10.86 -15.40
N ASP A 283 18.43 10.06 -15.49
CA ASP A 283 19.17 9.81 -16.72
C ASP A 283 18.34 8.93 -17.67
N LYS A 284 17.95 9.56 -18.78
CA LYS A 284 17.14 8.94 -19.82
C LYS A 284 17.91 7.86 -20.58
N GLU A 285 19.23 8.02 -20.76
CA GLU A 285 20.05 7.05 -21.47
C GLU A 285 20.13 5.77 -20.65
N LEU A 286 20.40 5.90 -19.34
CA LEU A 286 20.39 4.77 -18.40
C LEU A 286 19.06 4.01 -18.44
N LEU A 287 17.92 4.70 -18.35
CA LEU A 287 16.61 4.03 -18.39
C LEU A 287 16.40 3.22 -19.66
N MET A 288 16.84 3.74 -20.81
CA MET A 288 16.69 3.08 -22.10
C MET A 288 17.61 1.87 -22.22
N GLU A 289 18.88 2.00 -21.82
CA GLU A 289 19.85 0.90 -21.76
C GLU A 289 19.37 -0.23 -20.85
N GLU A 290 18.75 0.13 -19.73
CA GLU A 290 18.26 -0.82 -18.75
C GLU A 290 16.91 -1.47 -19.12
N GLY A 291 16.43 -1.22 -20.33
CA GLY A 291 15.32 -1.95 -20.93
C GLY A 291 13.95 -1.39 -20.58
N LEU A 292 13.83 -0.07 -20.37
CA LEU A 292 12.53 0.59 -20.21
C LEU A 292 11.55 0.20 -21.32
N MET A 293 11.99 0.13 -22.57
CA MET A 293 11.16 -0.23 -23.73
C MET A 293 10.60 -1.65 -23.68
N GLU A 294 11.25 -2.56 -22.94
CA GLU A 294 10.84 -3.96 -22.83
C GLU A 294 10.09 -4.27 -21.54
N THR A 295 9.97 -3.30 -20.63
CA THR A 295 9.30 -3.52 -19.35
C THR A 295 7.80 -3.55 -19.53
N GLU A 296 7.12 -4.45 -18.81
CA GLU A 296 5.65 -4.54 -18.85
C GLU A 296 5.02 -3.70 -17.72
N ALA A 297 5.79 -3.43 -16.66
CA ALA A 297 5.46 -2.41 -15.67
C ALA A 297 6.68 -1.61 -15.23
N PHE A 298 6.43 -0.34 -14.93
CA PHE A 298 7.38 0.63 -14.45
C PHE A 298 6.85 1.28 -13.17
N ILE A 299 7.69 1.34 -12.15
CA ILE A 299 7.30 1.80 -10.82
C ILE A 299 8.28 2.85 -10.34
N ALA A 300 7.80 4.07 -10.13
CA ALA A 300 8.59 5.14 -9.56
C ALA A 300 8.30 5.28 -8.06
N SER A 301 9.27 4.92 -7.22
CA SER A 301 9.14 4.92 -5.77
C SER A 301 10.38 5.52 -5.10
N THR A 302 10.83 6.68 -5.60
CA THR A 302 11.85 7.50 -4.96
C THR A 302 11.27 8.22 -3.73
N ASP A 303 12.12 8.97 -3.03
CA ASP A 303 11.72 9.77 -1.88
C ASP A 303 11.09 11.12 -2.28
N PHE A 304 11.05 11.46 -3.59
CA PHE A 304 10.53 12.71 -4.12
C PHE A 304 9.34 12.48 -5.05
N ASP A 305 8.19 13.08 -4.71
CA ASP A 305 6.95 12.87 -5.46
C ASP A 305 7.02 13.52 -6.86
N GLU A 306 7.71 14.65 -7.00
CA GLU A 306 7.90 15.31 -8.30
C GLU A 306 8.72 14.45 -9.28
N GLU A 307 9.78 13.81 -8.79
CA GLU A 307 10.58 12.86 -9.58
C GLU A 307 9.72 11.67 -10.00
N ASN A 308 8.95 11.13 -9.06
CA ASN A 308 8.07 9.99 -9.31
C ASN A 308 7.05 10.27 -10.43
N ILE A 309 6.43 11.46 -10.41
CA ILE A 309 5.50 11.90 -11.45
C ILE A 309 6.23 12.09 -12.79
N MET A 310 7.39 12.76 -12.78
CA MET A 310 8.16 13.02 -14.00
C MET A 310 8.60 11.71 -14.68
N LEU A 311 9.11 10.76 -13.90
CA LEU A 311 9.54 9.44 -14.38
C LEU A 311 8.36 8.64 -14.93
N ALA A 312 7.21 8.67 -14.25
CA ALA A 312 6.00 8.00 -14.73
C ALA A 312 5.52 8.61 -16.07
N LEU A 313 5.49 9.94 -16.20
CA LEU A 313 5.12 10.62 -17.44
C LEU A 313 6.09 10.32 -18.58
N TYR A 314 7.39 10.27 -18.29
CA TYR A 314 8.42 9.91 -19.26
C TYR A 314 8.28 8.46 -19.74
N ALA A 315 8.10 7.51 -18.81
CA ALA A 315 7.85 6.13 -19.18
C ALA A 315 6.54 5.96 -19.99
N LYS A 316 5.51 6.78 -19.71
CA LYS A 316 4.25 6.82 -20.48
C LYS A 316 4.43 7.28 -21.92
N SER A 317 5.30 8.26 -22.16
CA SER A 317 5.47 8.81 -23.50
C SER A 317 6.22 7.86 -24.44
N LEU A 318 6.95 6.89 -23.88
CA LEU A 318 7.79 5.96 -24.63
C LEU A 318 7.24 4.53 -24.67
N THR A 319 6.43 4.14 -23.69
CA THR A 319 6.02 2.74 -23.51
C THR A 319 4.52 2.62 -23.27
N ASN A 320 3.97 1.46 -23.60
CA ASN A 320 2.64 1.05 -23.12
C ASN A 320 2.72 0.31 -21.77
N ALA A 321 3.85 0.43 -21.06
CA ALA A 321 4.04 -0.21 -19.77
C ALA A 321 3.06 0.36 -18.75
N LYS A 322 2.73 -0.45 -17.76
CA LYS A 322 1.90 0.00 -16.64
C LYS A 322 2.71 0.87 -15.70
N LEU A 323 2.14 2.00 -15.33
CA LEU A 323 2.82 3.01 -14.54
C LEU A 323 2.20 3.04 -13.16
N TYR A 324 3.05 2.89 -12.16
CA TYR A 324 2.69 3.13 -10.77
C TYR A 324 3.70 4.09 -10.18
N HIS A 325 3.24 4.96 -9.29
CA HIS A 325 4.13 5.79 -8.53
C HIS A 325 3.70 5.86 -7.06
N LYS A 326 4.66 6.12 -6.19
CA LYS A 326 4.38 6.43 -4.78
C LYS A 326 3.61 7.77 -4.76
N GLY A 327 2.39 7.78 -4.20
CA GLY A 327 1.53 8.98 -4.11
C GLY A 327 0.10 8.81 -4.68
N THR A 328 -0.15 7.77 -5.48
CA THR A 328 -1.50 7.25 -5.80
C THR A 328 -1.89 6.12 -4.86
#